data_AF-A0A662IXB6-F1
#
_entry.id   AF-A0A662IXB6-F1
#
_cell.length_a   1.000
_cell.length_b   1.000
_cell.length_c   1.000
_cell.angle_alpha   90.00
_cell.angle_beta   90.00
_cell.angle_gamma   90.00
#
_symmetry.space_group_name_H-M   'P 1'
#
loop_
_entity.id
_entity.type
_entity.pdbx_description
1 polymer ?
#
loop_
_entity_poly.entity_id
_entity_poly.type
_entity_poly.pdbx_seq_one_letter_code
_entity_poly.pdbx_strand_id
1 'polypeptide(L)'
;MKYRLMDILACPMCKKAPLKLLTLKVEDREPPPTVPSKCRFYCAWKKGDVDEVKPSDEDCRECFSKEIVEGVLLCDGCGRWYPIIDEIPYMMPDEIRLSYLDVKEQELMFMRRWLDLLPKEVVEEGKPFNAESLKELKE
;
A
#
# COMPACT_ATOMS: atom_id res chain seq x y z
N MET A 1 -3.78 -1.14 -8.15
CA MET A 1 -2.97 -2.13 -7.41
C MET A 1 -3.87 -3.28 -6.95
N LYS A 2 -3.41 -4.53 -7.11
CA LYS A 2 -4.21 -5.72 -6.79
C LYS A 2 -3.91 -6.23 -5.38
N TYR A 3 -4.94 -6.52 -4.57
CA TYR A 3 -4.78 -7.08 -3.21
C TYR A 3 -3.84 -8.29 -3.16
N ARG A 4 -3.95 -9.20 -4.13
CA ARG A 4 -3.12 -10.41 -4.26
C ARG A 4 -1.62 -10.16 -4.38
N LEU A 5 -1.18 -8.95 -4.76
CA LEU A 5 0.24 -8.61 -4.79
C LEU A 5 0.84 -8.50 -3.39
N MET A 6 0.01 -8.27 -2.36
CA MET A 6 0.49 -8.21 -0.97
C MET A 6 1.08 -9.52 -0.46
N ASP A 7 0.76 -10.64 -1.11
CA ASP A 7 1.35 -11.97 -0.83
C ASP A 7 2.84 -12.04 -1.22
N ILE A 8 3.27 -11.20 -2.16
CA ILE A 8 4.64 -11.21 -2.71
C ILE A 8 5.42 -9.91 -2.43
N LEU A 9 4.74 -8.83 -2.09
CA LEU A 9 5.39 -7.56 -1.79
C LEU A 9 6.06 -7.59 -0.41
N ALA A 10 7.29 -7.10 -0.37
CA ALA A 10 8.08 -6.90 0.83
C ALA A 10 8.62 -5.47 0.88
N CYS A 11 8.95 -4.98 2.07
CA CYS A 11 9.61 -3.69 2.22
C CYS A 11 10.93 -3.66 1.42
N PRO A 12 11.15 -2.71 0.49
CA PRO A 12 12.39 -2.63 -0.27
C PRO A 12 13.62 -2.39 0.61
N MET A 13 13.43 -1.80 1.79
CA MET A 13 14.50 -1.38 2.69
C MET A 13 14.93 -2.47 3.69
N CYS A 14 13.98 -3.11 4.37
CA CYS A 14 14.29 -4.12 5.40
C CYS A 14 13.83 -5.54 5.04
N LYS A 15 13.24 -5.75 3.86
CA LYS A 15 12.75 -7.03 3.34
C LYS A 15 11.65 -7.70 4.17
N LYS A 16 11.11 -7.03 5.20
CA LYS A 16 9.98 -7.54 5.99
C LYS A 16 8.70 -7.59 5.15
N ALA A 17 7.95 -8.67 5.31
CA ALA A 17 6.63 -8.91 4.75
C ALA A 17 5.75 -9.62 5.82
N PRO A 18 4.42 -9.54 5.74
CA PRO A 18 3.65 -8.70 4.82
C PRO A 18 3.72 -7.22 5.21
N LEU A 19 3.48 -6.33 4.24
CA LEU A 19 3.24 -4.91 4.52
C LEU A 19 1.80 -4.71 4.98
N LYS A 20 1.56 -3.79 5.91
CA LYS A 20 0.20 -3.38 6.29
C LYS A 20 -0.38 -2.53 5.18
N LEU A 21 -1.56 -2.91 4.68
CA LEU A 21 -2.27 -2.18 3.63
C LEU A 21 -3.42 -1.37 4.24
N LEU A 22 -3.40 -0.06 4.01
CA LEU A 22 -4.57 0.82 4.17
C LEU A 22 -5.09 1.18 2.78
N THR A 23 -6.37 0.94 2.54
CA THR A 23 -7.02 1.29 1.27
C THR A 23 -7.79 2.59 1.44
N LEU A 24 -7.56 3.56 0.55
CA LEU A 24 -8.20 4.88 0.58
C LEU A 24 -9.26 4.99 -0.52
N LYS A 25 -8.92 4.50 -1.72
CA LYS A 25 -9.84 4.43 -2.86
C LYS A 25 -9.71 3.09 -3.56
N VAL A 26 -10.84 2.41 -3.76
CA VAL A 26 -10.94 1.12 -4.44
C VAL A 26 -12.02 1.23 -5.50
N GLU A 27 -11.75 0.72 -6.70
CA GLU A 27 -12.69 0.65 -7.79
C GLU A 27 -13.01 -0.81 -8.15
N ASP A 28 -14.22 -1.03 -8.64
CA ASP A 28 -14.66 -2.34 -9.13
C ASP A 28 -14.28 -2.50 -10.61
N ARG A 29 -13.81 -3.70 -10.95
CA ARG A 29 -13.43 -4.17 -12.28
C ARG A 29 -14.19 -5.45 -12.59
N GLU A 30 -14.28 -5.83 -13.86
CA GLU A 30 -14.86 -7.13 -14.21
C GLU A 30 -14.00 -8.28 -13.66
N PRO A 31 -14.58 -9.21 -12.88
CA PRO A 31 -13.85 -10.36 -12.41
C PRO A 31 -13.53 -11.31 -13.58
N PRO A 32 -12.42 -12.06 -13.49
CA PRO A 32 -12.13 -13.08 -14.48
C PRO A 32 -13.20 -14.19 -14.44
N PRO A 33 -13.44 -14.90 -15.56
CA PRO A 33 -14.42 -15.98 -15.61
C PRO A 33 -14.11 -17.11 -14.62
N THR A 34 -12.82 -17.33 -14.34
CA THR A 34 -12.29 -18.27 -13.34
C THR A 34 -11.17 -17.62 -12.55
N VAL A 35 -10.92 -18.10 -11.33
CA VAL A 35 -9.81 -17.59 -10.50
C VAL A 35 -8.49 -18.13 -11.07
N PRO A 36 -7.60 -17.29 -11.62
CA PRO A 36 -6.39 -17.76 -12.30
C PRO A 36 -5.30 -18.20 -11.31
N SER A 37 -5.26 -17.61 -10.12
CA SER A 37 -4.32 -17.95 -9.06
C SER A 37 -4.83 -17.57 -7.68
N LYS A 38 -4.34 -18.26 -6.65
CA LYS A 38 -4.59 -17.94 -5.24
C LYS A 38 -3.31 -17.45 -4.57
N CYS A 39 -3.46 -16.68 -3.49
CA CYS A 39 -2.34 -16.28 -2.65
C CYS A 39 -1.75 -17.51 -1.94
N ARG A 40 -0.45 -17.50 -1.69
CA ARG A 40 0.28 -18.63 -1.08
C ARG A 40 0.37 -18.53 0.43
N PHE A 41 0.61 -17.34 0.98
CA PHE A 41 0.89 -17.14 2.40
C PHE A 41 -0.08 -16.14 3.03
N TYR A 42 -0.34 -15.00 2.39
CA TYR A 42 -1.13 -13.92 2.96
C TYR A 42 -2.25 -13.45 2.03
N CYS A 43 -3.48 -13.37 2.56
CA CYS A 43 -4.64 -12.83 1.86
C CYS A 43 -4.93 -11.39 2.34
N ALA A 44 -4.52 -10.37 1.57
CA ALA A 44 -4.79 -8.99 1.96
C ALA A 44 -6.27 -8.59 1.91
N TRP A 45 -7.09 -9.28 1.11
CA TRP A 45 -8.54 -9.06 1.07
C TRP A 45 -9.20 -9.46 2.40
N LYS A 46 -8.86 -10.65 2.92
CA LYS A 46 -9.34 -11.16 4.21
C LYS A 46 -8.47 -10.75 5.41
N LYS A 47 -7.34 -10.08 5.17
CA LYS A 47 -6.39 -9.53 6.15
C LYS A 47 -5.80 -10.58 7.10
N GLY A 48 -5.29 -11.69 6.56
CA GLY A 48 -4.64 -12.71 7.38
C GLY A 48 -3.93 -13.80 6.57
N ASP A 49 -3.26 -14.69 7.30
CA ASP A 49 -2.61 -15.87 6.72
C ASP A 49 -3.64 -16.76 6.00
N VAL A 50 -3.28 -17.26 4.82
CA VAL A 50 -4.18 -18.03 3.95
C VAL A 50 -4.71 -19.29 4.65
N ASP A 51 -3.87 -19.95 5.46
CA ASP A 51 -4.25 -21.14 6.22
C ASP A 51 -5.24 -20.85 7.35
N GLU A 52 -5.27 -19.61 7.85
CA GLU A 52 -6.18 -19.17 8.90
C GLU A 52 -7.50 -18.68 8.31
N VAL A 53 -7.44 -17.79 7.32
CA VAL A 53 -8.62 -17.12 6.76
C VAL A 53 -9.32 -17.93 5.67
N LYS A 54 -8.64 -18.92 5.09
CA LYS A 54 -9.16 -19.92 4.14
C LYS A 54 -10.13 -19.33 3.10
N PRO A 55 -9.67 -18.40 2.24
CA PRO A 55 -10.55 -17.73 1.28
C PRO A 55 -11.13 -18.75 0.28
N SER A 56 -12.44 -18.69 0.08
CA SER A 56 -13.14 -19.50 -0.92
C SER A 56 -12.85 -19.02 -2.36
N ASP A 57 -13.27 -19.79 -3.36
CA ASP A 57 -13.17 -19.39 -4.76
C ASP A 57 -14.00 -18.13 -5.05
N GLU A 58 -15.14 -17.97 -4.39
CA GLU A 58 -15.99 -16.77 -4.51
C GLU A 58 -15.30 -15.55 -3.89
N ASP A 59 -14.69 -15.71 -2.70
CA ASP A 59 -13.90 -14.64 -2.07
C ASP A 59 -12.74 -14.21 -2.97
N CYS A 60 -12.11 -15.17 -3.64
CA CYS A 60 -11.03 -14.88 -4.59
C CYS A 60 -11.58 -14.17 -5.82
N ARG A 61 -12.71 -14.61 -6.39
CA ARG A 61 -13.34 -13.96 -7.53
C ARG A 61 -13.69 -12.49 -7.23
N GLU A 62 -14.24 -12.22 -6.05
CA GLU A 62 -14.50 -10.87 -5.58
C GLU A 62 -13.19 -10.09 -5.38
N CYS A 63 -12.18 -10.66 -4.74
CA CYS A 63 -10.85 -10.03 -4.62
C CYS A 63 -10.25 -9.67 -5.99
N PHE A 64 -10.50 -10.46 -7.03
CA PHE A 64 -10.07 -10.16 -8.39
C PHE A 64 -10.82 -9.01 -9.05
N SER A 65 -12.05 -8.71 -8.61
CA SER A 65 -12.83 -7.56 -9.09
C SER A 65 -12.45 -6.25 -8.39
N LYS A 66 -11.64 -6.26 -7.33
CA LYS A 66 -11.24 -5.05 -6.61
C LYS A 66 -9.87 -4.55 -7.06
N GLU A 67 -9.80 -3.29 -7.47
CA GLU A 67 -8.55 -2.60 -7.81
C GLU A 67 -8.33 -1.41 -6.86
N ILE A 68 -7.21 -1.44 -6.13
CA ILE A 68 -6.83 -0.37 -5.20
C ILE A 68 -6.22 0.77 -6.01
N VAL A 69 -6.95 1.87 -6.13
CA VAL A 69 -6.54 3.07 -6.88
C VAL A 69 -5.64 3.94 -6.03
N GLU A 70 -6.02 4.18 -4.78
CA GLU A 70 -5.20 4.92 -3.81
C GLU A 70 -5.16 4.20 -2.46
N GLY A 71 -4.01 4.23 -1.81
CA GLY A 71 -3.77 3.51 -0.57
C GLY A 71 -2.37 3.71 -0.02
N VAL A 72 -2.06 3.05 1.08
CA VAL A 72 -0.78 3.14 1.78
C VAL A 72 -0.32 1.74 2.16
N LEU A 73 0.95 1.46 1.89
CA LEU A 73 1.65 0.29 2.38
C LEU A 73 2.57 0.73 3.52
N LEU A 74 2.35 0.22 4.73
CA LEU A 74 3.16 0.51 5.92
C LEU A 74 3.99 -0.70 6.32
N CYS A 75 5.29 -0.50 6.47
CA CYS A 75 6.20 -1.48 7.03
C CYS A 75 6.29 -1.33 8.54
N ASP A 76 5.81 -2.33 9.27
CA ASP A 76 5.90 -2.42 10.73
C ASP A 76 7.31 -2.80 11.25
N GLY A 77 8.25 -3.14 10.35
CA GLY A 77 9.63 -3.46 10.71
C GLY A 77 10.55 -2.25 10.77
N CYS A 78 10.33 -1.26 9.90
CA CYS A 78 11.20 -0.08 9.81
C CYS A 78 10.47 1.27 9.84
N GLY A 79 9.14 1.27 9.90
CA GLY A 79 8.30 2.48 9.97
C GLY A 79 8.13 3.21 8.62
N ARG A 80 8.58 2.60 7.52
CA ARG A 80 8.43 3.21 6.19
C ARG A 80 7.05 2.99 5.62
N TRP A 81 6.54 4.01 4.95
CA TRP A 81 5.28 3.92 4.24
C TRP A 81 5.47 4.25 2.75
N TYR A 82 4.67 3.61 1.91
CA TYR A 82 4.72 3.76 0.45
C TYR A 82 3.31 4.08 -0.04
N PRO A 83 3.09 5.20 -0.74
CA PRO A 83 1.79 5.49 -1.32
C PRO A 83 1.50 4.58 -2.51
N ILE A 84 0.23 4.27 -2.68
CA ILE A 84 -0.34 3.77 -3.94
C ILE A 84 -1.04 4.96 -4.56
N ILE A 85 -0.59 5.37 -5.75
CA ILE A 85 -1.14 6.51 -6.49
C ILE A 85 -1.48 6.03 -7.88
N ASP A 86 -2.73 6.25 -8.29
CA ASP A 86 -3.23 5.81 -9.60
C ASP A 86 -2.88 4.33 -9.88
N GLU A 87 -3.22 3.47 -8.91
CA GLU A 87 -3.00 2.03 -8.95
C GLU A 87 -1.55 1.55 -8.88
N ILE A 88 -0.58 2.45 -8.85
CA ILE A 88 0.86 2.14 -8.85
C ILE A 88 1.42 2.30 -7.43
N PRO A 89 2.04 1.25 -6.83
CA PRO A 89 2.73 1.39 -5.56
C PRO A 89 4.12 2.04 -5.74
N TYR A 90 4.33 3.21 -5.14
CA TYR A 90 5.58 3.98 -5.19
C TYR A 90 6.55 3.50 -4.11
N MET A 91 7.19 2.35 -4.37
CA MET A 91 8.07 1.66 -3.42
C MET A 91 9.56 1.94 -3.66
N MET A 92 9.90 3.20 -3.92
CA MET A 92 11.29 3.62 -4.14
C MET A 92 12.10 3.58 -2.83
N PRO A 93 13.43 3.31 -2.89
CA PRO A 93 14.33 3.47 -1.76
C PRO A 93 14.39 4.92 -1.27
N ASP A 94 14.75 5.10 0.01
CA ASP A 94 14.82 6.43 0.64
C ASP A 94 15.78 7.38 -0.08
N GLU A 95 16.90 6.88 -0.60
CA GLU A 95 17.86 7.68 -1.37
C GLU A 95 17.16 8.39 -2.54
N ILE A 96 16.34 7.66 -3.28
CA ILE A 96 15.57 8.23 -4.39
C ILE A 96 14.50 9.18 -3.87
N ARG A 97 13.74 8.77 -2.84
CA ARG A 97 12.67 9.59 -2.27
C ARG A 97 13.14 10.93 -1.72
N LEU A 98 14.35 10.99 -1.18
CA LEU A 98 14.96 12.19 -0.63
C LEU A 98 15.69 13.04 -1.68
N SER A 99 16.29 12.40 -2.70
CA SER A 99 17.10 13.10 -3.70
C SER A 99 16.31 13.70 -4.86
N TYR A 100 15.20 13.07 -5.26
CA TYR A 100 14.38 13.52 -6.39
C TYR A 100 13.20 14.37 -5.90
N LEU A 101 13.23 15.67 -6.23
CA LEU A 101 12.27 16.66 -5.73
C LEU A 101 10.83 16.35 -6.18
N ASP A 102 10.66 15.90 -7.42
CA ASP A 102 9.38 15.49 -7.98
C ASP A 102 8.76 14.31 -7.22
N VAL A 103 9.59 13.32 -6.84
CA VAL A 103 9.15 12.18 -6.02
C VAL A 103 8.70 12.67 -4.64
N LYS A 104 9.51 13.50 -4.00
CA LYS A 104 9.19 14.06 -2.68
C LYS A 104 7.91 14.87 -2.71
N GLU A 105 7.76 15.79 -3.66
CA GLU A 105 6.56 16.61 -3.83
C GLU A 105 5.32 15.74 -4.04
N GLN A 106 5.41 14.72 -4.90
CA GLN A 106 4.30 13.78 -5.14
C GLN A 106 3.86 13.07 -3.86
N GLU A 107 4.79 12.56 -3.06
CA GLU A 107 4.46 11.86 -1.81
C GLU A 107 3.90 12.80 -0.73
N LEU A 108 4.45 14.01 -0.61
CA LEU A 108 3.95 15.02 0.32
C LEU A 108 2.57 15.53 -0.09
N MET A 109 2.30 15.73 -1.40
CA MET A 109 0.97 16.08 -1.89
C MET A 109 -0.04 14.97 -1.63
N PHE A 110 0.37 13.70 -1.82
CA PHE A 110 -0.47 12.55 -1.45
C PHE A 110 -0.78 12.55 0.05
N MET A 111 0.24 12.74 0.90
CA MET A 111 0.04 12.82 2.35
C MET A 111 -0.91 13.96 2.72
N ARG A 112 -0.72 15.16 2.15
CA ARG A 112 -1.59 16.32 2.41
C ARG A 112 -3.05 16.02 2.06
N ARG A 113 -3.29 15.33 0.95
CA ARG A 113 -4.64 14.96 0.51
C ARG A 113 -5.34 14.00 1.47
N TRP A 114 -4.58 13.07 2.04
CA TRP A 114 -5.13 11.95 2.82
C TRP A 114 -4.85 12.04 4.31
N LEU A 115 -4.29 13.15 4.79
CA LEU A 115 -3.73 13.31 6.14
C LEU A 115 -4.66 12.81 7.25
N ASP A 116 -5.95 13.13 7.17
CA ASP A 116 -6.95 12.78 8.18
C ASP A 116 -7.31 11.28 8.22
N LEU A 117 -7.02 10.55 7.15
CA LEU A 117 -7.28 9.10 7.04
C LEU A 117 -6.00 8.26 7.24
N LEU A 118 -4.83 8.88 7.29
CA LEU A 118 -3.58 8.16 7.50
C LEU A 118 -3.50 7.63 8.94
N PRO A 119 -2.89 6.43 9.15
CA PRO A 119 -2.66 5.92 10.50
C PRO A 119 -1.71 6.85 11.27
N LYS A 120 -1.89 6.92 12.59
CA LYS A 120 -1.05 7.78 13.45
C LYS A 120 0.44 7.49 13.27
N GLU A 121 0.81 6.22 13.09
CA GLU A 121 2.20 5.80 12.90
C GLU A 121 2.81 6.39 11.61
N VAL A 122 2.01 6.68 10.59
CA VAL A 122 2.45 7.35 9.36
C VAL A 122 2.54 8.86 9.59
N VAL A 123 1.53 9.44 10.24
CA VAL A 123 1.42 10.89 10.48
C VAL A 123 2.52 11.40 11.42
N GLU A 124 2.80 10.67 12.50
CA GLU A 124 3.71 11.09 13.56
C GLU A 124 5.15 10.61 13.32
N GLU A 125 5.33 9.34 12.96
CA GLU A 125 6.65 8.68 12.93
C GLU A 125 7.05 8.10 11.56
N GLY A 126 6.25 8.39 10.52
CA GLY A 126 6.42 7.85 9.19
C GLY A 126 7.79 8.16 8.60
N LYS A 127 8.38 7.17 7.91
CA LYS A 127 9.65 7.35 7.18
C LYS A 127 9.47 7.21 5.67
N PRO A 128 10.22 7.97 4.86
CA PRO A 128 11.12 9.05 5.25
C PRO A 128 10.40 10.38 5.56
N PHE A 129 9.09 10.45 5.27
CA PHE A 129 8.27 11.63 5.49
C PHE A 129 7.16 11.37 6.50
N ASN A 130 6.85 12.38 7.30
CA ASN A 130 5.72 12.42 8.23
C ASN A 130 4.99 13.77 8.07
N ALA A 131 4.00 14.07 8.91
CA ALA A 131 3.23 15.30 8.82
C ALA A 131 4.09 16.58 8.93
N GLU A 132 5.24 16.52 9.62
CA GLU A 132 6.14 17.66 9.70
C GLU A 132 6.80 17.98 8.37
N SER A 133 7.06 16.96 7.54
CA SER A 133 7.63 17.12 6.20
C SER A 133 6.72 17.93 5.27
N LEU A 134 5.42 18.07 5.57
CA LEU A 134 4.50 18.92 4.79
C LEU A 134 4.90 20.39 4.81
N LYS A 135 5.66 20.85 5.82
CA LYS A 135 6.20 22.23 5.88
C LYS A 135 7.22 22.51 4.77
N GLU A 136 7.72 21.48 4.11
CA GLU A 136 8.72 21.56 3.05
C GLU A 136 8.09 21.72 1.66
N LEU A 137 6.77 21.50 1.53
CA LEU A 137 6.04 21.87 0.32
C LEU A 137 6.02 23.39 0.20
N LYS A 138 6.69 23.92 -0.82
CA LYS A 138 6.56 25.33 -1.19
C LYS A 138 5.13 25.57 -1.69
N GLU A 139 4.56 26.71 -1.31
CA GLU A 139 3.25 27.17 -1.81
C GLU A 139 3.25 27.36 -3.34
#